data_AF-A0A937UIF5-F1
#
_entry.id   AF-A0A937UIF5-F1
#
_cell.length_a   1.000
_cell.length_b   1.000
_cell.length_c   1.000
_cell.angle_alpha   90.00
_cell.angle_beta   90.00
_cell.angle_gamma   90.00
#
_symmetry.space_group_name_H-M   'P 1'
#
loop_
_entity.id
_entity.type
_entity.pdbx_description
1 polymer ?
#
loop_
_entity_poly.entity_id
_entity_poly.type
_entity_poly.pdbx_seq_one_letter_code
_entity_poly.pdbx_strand_id
1 'polypeptide(L)'
;MELPELADADVLAVLIGGRYKERTARDLSKELLAEFGSISGLMGQKLWKMARIEGLGDVRVVRIAAAIEMARRIVRALEKE
;
A
#
# COMPACT_ATOMS: atom_id res chain seq x y z
N MET A 1 23.33 -0.53 4.62
CA MET A 1 22.42 -1.60 5.10
C MET A 1 21.50 -1.91 3.95
N GLU A 2 21.61 -3.09 3.34
CA GLU A 2 20.64 -3.53 2.34
C GLU A 2 19.31 -3.82 3.05
N LEU A 3 18.21 -3.37 2.46
CA LEU A 3 16.89 -3.72 2.96
C LEU A 3 16.56 -5.15 2.49
N PRO A 4 15.94 -5.99 3.33
CA PRO A 4 15.51 -7.31 2.93
C PRO A 4 14.50 -7.22 1.78
N GLU A 5 14.61 -8.12 0.81
CA GLU A 5 13.63 -8.25 -0.26
C GLU A 5 12.32 -8.77 0.35
N LEU A 6 11.26 -7.97 0.26
CA LEU A 6 9.93 -8.30 0.77
C LEU A 6 8.98 -8.50 -0.41
N ALA A 7 8.07 -9.45 -0.28
CA ALA A 7 6.95 -9.56 -1.21
C ALA A 7 6.05 -8.32 -1.12
N ASP A 8 5.39 -7.95 -2.22
CA ASP A 8 4.47 -6.80 -2.28
C ASP A 8 3.45 -6.78 -1.12
N ALA A 9 2.89 -7.95 -0.81
CA ALA A 9 1.93 -8.10 0.27
C ALA A 9 2.53 -7.79 1.65
N ASP A 10 3.82 -8.05 1.85
CA ASP A 10 4.52 -7.78 3.12
C ASP A 10 4.85 -6.29 3.25
N VAL A 11 5.25 -5.64 2.15
CA VAL A 11 5.45 -4.19 2.12
C VAL A 11 4.15 -3.45 2.48
N LEU A 12 3.03 -3.85 1.87
CA LEU A 12 1.72 -3.29 2.18
C LEU A 12 1.26 -3.61 3.60
N ALA A 13 1.55 -4.81 4.12
CA ALA A 13 1.15 -5.20 5.47
C ALA A 13 1.77 -4.29 6.54
N VAL A 14 3.00 -3.83 6.34
CA VAL A 14 3.66 -2.85 7.22
C VAL A 14 2.89 -1.53 7.25
N LEU A 15 2.44 -1.04 6.09
CA LEU A 15 1.70 0.22 5.98
C LEU A 15 0.29 0.12 6.58
N ILE A 16 -0.38 -1.01 6.34
CA ILE A 16 -1.73 -1.30 6.85
C ILE A 16 -1.68 -1.40 8.38
N GLY A 17 -0.81 -2.26 8.89
CA GLY A 17 -0.62 -2.51 10.32
C GLY A 17 -1.81 -3.15 11.02
N GLY A 18 -1.51 -3.84 12.13
CA GLY A 18 -2.52 -4.45 13.01
C GLY A 18 -3.39 -5.53 12.35
N ARG A 19 -4.48 -5.90 13.04
CA ARG A 19 -5.50 -6.82 12.53
C ARG A 19 -6.80 -6.06 12.26
N TYR A 20 -7.72 -6.70 11.55
CA TYR A 20 -9.12 -6.28 11.49
C TYR A 20 -10.00 -7.53 11.58
N LYS A 21 -10.71 -7.67 12.71
CA LYS A 21 -11.42 -8.92 13.04
C LYS A 21 -10.44 -10.10 12.93
N GLU A 22 -10.82 -11.15 12.20
CA GLU A 22 -9.99 -12.34 11.99
C GLU A 22 -8.88 -12.18 10.94
N ARG A 23 -8.89 -11.08 10.18
CA ARG A 23 -7.93 -10.83 9.08
C ARG A 23 -6.67 -10.13 9.58
N THR A 24 -5.51 -10.61 9.13
CA THR A 24 -4.22 -9.97 9.36
C THR A 24 -3.97 -8.83 8.37
N ALA A 25 -2.99 -7.96 8.63
CA ALA A 25 -2.56 -6.95 7.67
C ALA A 25 -2.09 -7.56 6.33
N ARG A 26 -1.49 -8.76 6.35
CA ARG A 26 -1.09 -9.47 5.14
C ARG A 26 -2.31 -9.98 4.35
N ASP A 27 -3.39 -10.39 5.02
CA ASP A 27 -4.64 -10.78 4.35
C ASP A 27 -5.28 -9.58 3.65
N LEU A 28 -5.38 -8.44 4.34
CA LEU A 28 -5.87 -7.19 3.75
C LEU A 28 -4.99 -6.72 2.58
N SER A 29 -3.67 -6.93 2.67
CA SER A 29 -2.74 -6.60 1.57
C SER A 29 -2.98 -7.48 0.35
N LYS A 30 -3.22 -8.78 0.54
CA LYS A 30 -3.55 -9.71 -0.56
C LYS A 30 -4.88 -9.34 -1.20
N GLU A 31 -5.88 -8.97 -0.42
CA GLU A 31 -7.18 -8.49 -0.92
C GLU A 31 -7.02 -7.23 -1.76
N LEU A 32 -6.23 -6.27 -1.28
CA LEU A 32 -5.90 -5.04 -2.02
C LEU A 32 -5.16 -5.36 -3.34
N LEU A 33 -4.16 -6.23 -3.31
CA LEU A 33 -3.43 -6.64 -4.52
C LEU A 33 -4.32 -7.43 -5.49
N ALA A 34 -5.26 -8.23 -5.00
CA ALA A 34 -6.21 -8.93 -5.85
C ALA A 34 -7.18 -7.96 -6.56
N GLU A 35 -7.62 -6.90 -5.88
CA GLU A 35 -8.52 -5.90 -6.47
C GLU A 35 -7.81 -4.95 -7.45
N PHE A 36 -6.56 -4.57 -7.17
CA PHE A 36 -5.83 -3.55 -7.95
C PHE A 36 -4.67 -4.11 -8.79
N GLY A 37 -4.39 -5.41 -8.71
CA GLY A 37 -3.41 -6.15 -9.52
C GLY A 37 -1.99 -6.14 -8.97
N SER A 38 -1.44 -4.97 -8.64
CA SER A 38 -0.06 -4.82 -8.12
C SER A 38 0.09 -3.53 -7.32
N ILE A 39 1.24 -3.31 -6.67
CA ILE A 39 1.56 -2.02 -6.04
C ILE A 39 1.46 -0.88 -7.07
N SER A 40 1.99 -1.08 -8.28
CA SER A 40 1.86 -0.11 -9.37
C SER A 40 0.40 0.13 -9.78
N GLY A 41 -0.45 -0.88 -9.70
CA GLY A 41 -1.89 -0.76 -9.95
C GLY A 41 -2.65 0.11 -8.94
N LEU A 42 -2.07 0.35 -7.76
CA LEU A 42 -2.58 1.31 -6.77
C LEU A 42 -2.32 2.76 -7.17
N MET A 43 -1.35 3.02 -8.04
CA MET A 43 -1.01 4.38 -8.47
C MET A 43 -2.17 5.03 -9.21
N GLY A 44 -2.51 6.25 -8.81
CA GLY A 44 -3.59 7.03 -9.45
C GLY A 44 -5.00 6.58 -9.07
N GLN A 45 -5.16 5.55 -8.25
CA GLN A 45 -6.47 5.16 -7.74
C GLN A 45 -7.00 6.16 -6.72
N LYS A 46 -8.32 6.35 -6.70
CA LYS A 46 -8.98 7.21 -5.71
C LYS A 46 -8.99 6.51 -4.35
N LEU A 47 -8.62 7.21 -3.29
CA LEU A 47 -8.54 6.66 -1.93
C LEU A 47 -9.82 5.96 -1.49
N TRP A 48 -10.98 6.54 -1.80
CA TRP A 48 -12.28 5.95 -1.43
C TRP A 48 -12.51 4.58 -2.08
N LYS A 49 -11.87 4.26 -3.21
CA LYS A 49 -11.96 2.91 -3.80
C LYS A 49 -11.28 1.89 -2.90
N MET A 50 -10.06 2.18 -2.46
CA MET A 50 -9.33 1.33 -1.52
C MET A 50 -10.07 1.22 -0.19
N ALA A 51 -10.67 2.31 0.29
CA ALA A 51 -11.40 2.32 1.55
C ALA A 51 -12.67 1.44 1.56
N ARG A 52 -13.14 0.99 0.39
CA ARG A 52 -14.26 0.02 0.28
C ARG A 52 -13.86 -1.38 0.75
N ILE A 53 -12.58 -1.71 0.71
CA ILE A 53 -12.08 -2.95 1.33
C ILE A 53 -12.28 -2.82 2.82
N GLU A 54 -13.17 -3.66 3.35
CA GLU A 54 -13.51 -3.66 4.76
C GLU A 54 -12.22 -3.81 5.57
N GLY A 55 -12.03 -2.97 6.58
CA GLY A 55 -10.83 -3.03 7.42
C GLY A 55 -9.62 -2.24 6.93
N LEU A 56 -9.65 -1.59 5.76
CA LEU A 56 -8.65 -0.56 5.44
C LEU A 56 -9.02 0.78 6.07
N GLY A 57 -10.21 1.31 5.78
CA GLY A 57 -10.65 2.62 6.28
C GLY A 57 -9.69 3.77 5.97
N ASP A 58 -10.01 4.97 6.45
CA ASP A 58 -9.30 6.19 6.02
C ASP A 58 -7.82 6.19 6.43
N VAL A 59 -7.52 5.81 7.67
CA VAL A 59 -6.16 5.88 8.21
C VAL A 59 -5.20 4.98 7.43
N ARG A 60 -5.57 3.73 7.15
CA ARG A 60 -4.67 2.78 6.47
C ARG A 60 -4.53 3.12 4.99
N VAL A 61 -5.60 3.59 4.34
CA VAL A 61 -5.54 4.06 2.95
C VAL A 61 -4.66 5.30 2.81
N VAL A 62 -4.73 6.25 3.75
CA VAL A 62 -3.87 7.44 3.73
C VAL A 62 -2.40 7.06 3.90
N ARG A 63 -2.07 6.05 4.71
CA ARG A 63 -0.69 5.55 4.84
C ARG A 63 -0.16 4.98 3.52
N ILE A 64 -0.97 4.18 2.82
CA ILE A 64 -0.62 3.66 1.49
C ILE A 64 -0.40 4.81 0.51
N ALA A 65 -1.31 5.79 0.50
CA ALA A 65 -1.18 6.97 -0.36
C ALA A 65 0.09 7.78 -0.08
N ALA A 66 0.44 7.96 1.19
CA ALA A 66 1.66 8.65 1.60
C ALA A 66 2.91 7.91 1.10
N ALA A 67 2.95 6.58 1.20
CA ALA A 67 4.06 5.78 0.69
C ALA A 67 4.21 5.91 -0.84
N ILE A 68 3.11 5.87 -1.60
CA ILE A 68 3.13 6.06 -3.05
C ILE A 68 3.61 7.48 -3.40
N GLU A 69 3.17 8.50 -2.68
CA GLU A 69 3.62 9.88 -2.88
C GLU A 69 5.12 10.04 -2.58
N MET A 70 5.63 9.40 -1.54
CA MET A 70 7.08 9.38 -1.25
C MET A 70 7.86 8.75 -2.41
N ALA A 71 7.42 7.60 -2.91
CA ALA A 71 8.05 6.95 -4.06
C ALA A 71 8.06 7.87 -5.30
N ARG A 72 6.94 8.55 -5.58
CA ARG A 72 6.85 9.53 -6.68
C ARG A 72 7.82 10.69 -6.52
N ARG A 73 8.03 11.20 -5.31
CA ARG A 73 8.98 12.30 -5.04
C ARG A 73 10.42 11.85 -5.26
N ILE A 74 10.77 10.64 -4.84
CA ILE A 74 12.10 10.07 -5.03
C ILE A 74 12.40 9.89 -6.52
N VAL A 75 11.50 9.27 -7.28
CA VAL A 75 11.66 9.08 -8.73
C VAL A 75 11.83 10.43 -9.44
N ARG A 76 10.99 11.41 -9.13
CA ARG A 76 11.11 12.77 -9.70
C ARG A 76 12.40 13.48 -9.33
N ALA A 77 13.02 13.16 -8.20
CA ALA A 77 14.31 13.72 -7.81
C ALA A 77 15.44 13.10 -8.65
N LEU A 78 15.38 11.78 -8.85
CA LEU A 78 16.35 11.03 -9.67
C LEU A 78 16.27 11.40 -11.17
N GLU A 79 15.08 11.72 -11.69
CA GLU A 79 14.90 12.17 -13.08
C GLU A 79 15.47 13.58 -13.37
N LYS A 80 15.77 14.36 -12.32
CA LYS A 80 16.30 15.73 -12.43
C LYS A 80 17.82 15.81 -12.31
N GLU A 81 18.47 14.68 -12.01
CA GLU A 81 19.92 14.49 -12.01
C GLU A 81 20.38 13.92 -13.36
#